data_AF-A0A357CHR1-F1
#
_entry.id   AF-A0A357CHR1-F1
#
_cell.length_a   1.000
_cell.length_b   1.000
_cell.length_c   1.000
_cell.angle_alpha   90.00
_cell.angle_beta   90.00
_cell.angle_gamma   90.00
#
_symmetry.space_group_name_H-M   'P 1'
#
loop_
_entity.id
_entity.type
_entity.pdbx_description
1 polymer ?
#
loop_
_entity_poly.entity_id
_entity_poly.type
_entity_poly.pdbx_seq_one_letter_code
_entity_poly.pdbx_strand_id
1 'polypeptide(L)'
;MIGAAMACLMGGTAYAVDEDAVDNQCTEQLTAAEEAVQNKIDANALSDADAEKVNELLDQADAQCTEGNFKDASATLATVNGMVAKTK
;
A
#
# COMPACT_ATOMS: atom_id res chain seq x y z
N MET A 1 34.54 -0.74 -23.52
CA MET A 1 33.41 0.19 -23.68
C MET A 1 32.14 -0.59 -23.42
N ILE A 2 31.62 -0.44 -22.20
CA ILE A 2 30.32 -0.94 -21.77
C ILE A 2 29.26 -0.16 -22.55
N GLY A 3 28.43 -0.88 -23.28
CA GLY A 3 27.37 -0.32 -24.10
C GLY A 3 26.30 -1.36 -24.32
N ALA A 4 25.49 -1.60 -23.30
CA ALA A 4 24.27 -2.39 -23.39
C ALA A 4 23.09 -1.48 -23.14
N ALA A 5 22.73 -0.70 -24.16
CA ALA A 5 21.39 -0.16 -24.28
C ALA A 5 20.48 -1.32 -24.70
N MET A 6 19.85 -2.00 -23.73
CA MET A 6 18.68 -2.83 -23.97
C MET A 6 17.43 -1.99 -23.70
N ALA A 7 17.01 -1.28 -24.74
CA ALA A 7 15.66 -0.72 -24.82
C ALA A 7 14.89 -1.57 -25.84
N CYS A 8 13.89 -2.32 -25.38
CA CYS A 8 12.74 -2.93 -26.07
C CYS A 8 12.11 -3.89 -25.03
N LEU A 9 10.83 -3.96 -24.68
CA LEU A 9 9.57 -3.46 -25.25
C LEU A 9 8.49 -3.64 -24.16
N MET A 10 7.41 -2.87 -24.22
CA MET A 10 6.24 -2.99 -23.34
C MET A 10 5.54 -4.36 -23.39
N GLY A 11 5.03 -4.79 -22.23
CA GLY A 11 3.82 -5.61 -22.09
C GLY A 11 3.95 -7.13 -22.25
N GLY A 12 3.79 -7.86 -21.15
CA GLY A 12 3.39 -9.28 -21.18
C GLY A 12 4.23 -10.20 -20.28
N THR A 13 3.81 -10.34 -19.02
CA THR A 13 4.01 -11.50 -18.13
C THR A 13 5.36 -12.23 -18.23
N ALA A 14 6.37 -11.71 -17.53
CA ALA A 14 7.56 -12.46 -17.18
C ALA A 14 7.70 -12.41 -15.66
N TYR A 15 7.30 -13.51 -15.00
CA TYR A 15 7.48 -13.75 -13.58
C TYR A 15 8.98 -13.71 -13.26
N ALA A 16 9.47 -12.60 -12.73
CA ALA A 16 10.78 -12.51 -12.09
C ALA A 16 10.62 -12.96 -10.63
N VAL A 17 11.25 -14.06 -10.28
CA VAL A 17 11.17 -14.69 -8.97
C VAL A 17 12.15 -14.01 -8.01
N ASP A 18 11.59 -13.53 -6.89
CA ASP A 18 12.20 -13.35 -5.55
C ASP A 18 12.93 -12.06 -5.16
N GLU A 19 12.68 -10.93 -5.83
CA GLU A 19 12.85 -9.59 -5.20
C GLU A 19 11.49 -8.89 -4.98
N ASP A 20 10.45 -9.35 -5.68
CA ASP A 20 9.07 -8.85 -5.66
C ASP A 20 8.15 -9.48 -4.59
N ALA A 21 8.56 -10.53 -3.88
CA ALA A 21 7.63 -11.27 -3.01
C ALA A 21 7.24 -10.48 -1.75
N VAL A 22 8.19 -9.72 -1.18
CA VAL A 22 7.93 -8.89 0.00
C VAL A 22 7.31 -7.55 -0.37
N ASP A 23 7.72 -6.99 -1.51
CA ASP A 23 7.05 -5.85 -2.15
C ASP A 23 5.58 -6.18 -2.43
N ASN A 24 5.28 -7.32 -3.08
CA ASN A 24 3.91 -7.77 -3.32
C ASN A 24 3.12 -7.90 -2.02
N GLN A 25 3.70 -8.45 -0.95
CA GLN A 25 2.96 -8.60 0.30
C GLN A 25 2.61 -7.25 0.94
N CYS A 26 3.46 -6.23 0.80
CA CYS A 26 3.06 -4.90 1.21
C CYS A 26 2.04 -4.29 0.26
N THR A 27 2.29 -4.31 -1.04
CA THR A 27 1.38 -3.73 -2.03
C THR A 27 -0.03 -4.32 -1.87
N GLU A 28 -0.15 -5.63 -1.67
CA GLU A 28 -1.42 -6.30 -1.40
C GLU A 28 -2.09 -5.80 -0.11
N GLN A 29 -1.33 -5.64 0.98
CA GLN A 29 -1.88 -5.11 2.24
C GLN A 29 -2.25 -3.63 2.14
N LEU A 30 -1.48 -2.83 1.41
CA LEU A 30 -1.74 -1.41 1.17
C LEU A 30 -3.03 -1.27 0.35
N THR A 31 -3.14 -1.97 -0.77
CA THR A 31 -4.35 -1.98 -1.59
C THR A 31 -5.59 -2.43 -0.81
N ALA A 32 -5.49 -3.48 0.01
CA ALA A 32 -6.61 -3.92 0.83
C ALA A 32 -7.04 -2.87 1.87
N ALA A 33 -6.08 -2.14 2.45
CA ALA A 33 -6.37 -1.06 3.38
C ALA A 33 -7.00 0.16 2.66
N GLU A 34 -6.48 0.53 1.49
CA GLU A 34 -7.03 1.60 0.65
C GLU A 34 -8.48 1.29 0.25
N GLU A 35 -8.78 0.05 -0.17
CA GLU A 35 -10.15 -0.37 -0.46
C GLU A 35 -11.07 -0.29 0.77
N ALA A 36 -10.59 -0.70 1.94
CA ALA A 36 -11.36 -0.61 3.18
C ALA A 36 -11.67 0.84 3.57
N VAL A 37 -10.71 1.75 3.35
CA VAL A 37 -10.85 3.19 3.57
C VAL A 37 -11.83 3.80 2.57
N GLN A 38 -11.67 3.51 1.28
CA GLN A 38 -12.54 4.02 0.23
C GLN A 38 -14.00 3.63 0.48
N ASN A 39 -14.25 2.37 0.86
CA ASN A 39 -15.59 1.90 1.23
C ASN A 39 -16.21 2.70 2.38
N LYS A 40 -15.41 3.20 3.32
CA LYS A 40 -15.90 4.02 4.44
C LYS A 40 -16.09 5.48 4.06
N ILE A 41 -15.24 6.02 3.19
CA ILE A 41 -15.42 7.36 2.61
C ILE A 41 -16.72 7.40 1.80
N ASP A 42 -16.95 6.39 0.94
CA ASP A 42 -18.17 6.26 0.14
C ASP A 42 -19.42 6.13 1.00
N ALA A 43 -19.30 5.47 2.16
CA ALA A 43 -20.36 5.37 3.16
C ALA A 43 -20.55 6.64 4.01
N ASN A 44 -19.74 7.69 3.81
CA ASN A 44 -19.68 8.90 4.66
C ASN A 44 -19.52 8.56 6.16
N ALA A 45 -18.82 7.47 6.45
CA ALA A 45 -18.74 6.87 7.79
C ALA A 45 -17.52 7.35 8.59
N LEU A 46 -16.57 8.03 7.95
CA LEU A 46 -15.40 8.61 8.60
C LEU A 46 -15.65 10.09 8.91
N SER A 47 -15.23 10.52 10.11
CA SER A 47 -15.14 11.95 10.41
C SER A 47 -14.00 12.58 9.61
N ASP A 48 -14.04 13.89 9.38
CA ASP A 48 -12.96 14.60 8.67
C ASP A 48 -11.59 14.35 9.33
N ALA A 49 -11.56 14.34 10.67
CA ALA A 49 -10.34 14.07 11.45
C ALA A 49 -9.85 12.62 11.28
N ASP A 50 -10.76 11.64 11.22
CA ASP A 50 -10.39 10.24 10.98
C ASP A 50 -9.93 10.03 9.54
N ALA A 51 -10.56 10.69 8.56
CA ALA A 51 -10.19 10.61 7.16
C ALA A 51 -8.80 11.22 6.91
N GLU A 52 -8.51 12.40 7.47
CA GLU A 52 -7.18 13.00 7.42
C GLU A 52 -6.14 12.08 8.06
N LYS A 53 -6.46 11.52 9.22
CA LYS A 53 -5.53 10.63 9.93
C LYS A 53 -5.27 9.32 9.19
N VAL A 54 -6.30 8.75 8.59
CA VAL A 54 -6.20 7.54 7.78
C VAL A 54 -5.31 7.77 6.56
N ASN A 55 -5.47 8.90 5.87
CA ASN A 55 -4.61 9.25 4.73
C ASN A 55 -3.14 9.40 5.14
N GLU A 56 -2.85 10.09 6.27
CA GLU A 56 -1.47 10.16 6.79
C GLU A 56 -0.87 8.77 7.05
N LEU A 57 -1.66 7.85 7.59
CA LEU A 57 -1.20 6.49 7.89
C LEU A 57 -1.00 5.66 6.62
N LEU A 58 -1.83 5.84 5.59
CA LEU A 58 -1.64 5.18 4.29
C LEU A 58 -0.33 5.67 3.62
N ASP A 59 -0.09 6.98 3.61
CA ASP A 59 1.16 7.55 3.09
C ASP A 59 2.38 7.02 3.86
N GLN A 60 2.26 6.89 5.19
CA GLN A 60 3.32 6.33 6.02
C GLN A 60 3.58 4.85 5.72
N ALA A 61 2.54 4.05 5.50
CA ALA A 61 2.67 2.65 5.15
C ALA A 61 3.33 2.47 3.78
N ASP A 62 2.97 3.29 2.79
CA ASP A 62 3.57 3.30 1.45
C ASP A 62 5.07 3.61 1.51
N ALA A 63 5.44 4.66 2.27
CA ALA A 63 6.84 5.01 2.49
C ALA A 63 7.61 3.87 3.18
N GLN A 64 7.03 3.27 4.23
CA GLN A 64 7.64 2.13 4.93
C GLN A 64 7.85 0.93 4.00
N CYS A 65 6.97 0.70 3.04
CA CYS A 65 7.13 -0.39 2.08
C CYS A 65 8.20 -0.11 1.05
N THR A 66 8.25 1.12 0.53
CA THR A 66 9.32 1.57 -0.34
C THR A 66 10.70 1.47 0.34
N GLU A 67 10.75 1.69 1.67
CA GLU A 67 11.97 1.55 2.47
C GLU A 67 12.30 0.10 2.87
N GLY A 68 11.46 -0.88 2.51
CA GLY A 68 11.61 -2.29 2.90
C GLY A 68 11.28 -2.58 4.37
N ASN A 69 10.66 -1.63 5.06
CA ASN A 69 10.22 -1.75 6.46
C ASN A 69 8.81 -2.36 6.58
N PHE A 70 8.65 -3.56 6.04
CA PHE A 70 7.36 -4.23 5.89
C PHE A 70 6.65 -4.53 7.22
N LYS A 71 7.40 -4.70 8.30
CA LYS A 71 6.84 -4.96 9.63
C LYS A 71 6.14 -3.72 10.17
N ASP A 72 6.76 -2.56 10.03
CA ASP A 72 6.17 -1.31 10.49
C ASP A 72 5.01 -0.91 9.58
N ALA A 73 5.13 -1.10 8.26
CA ALA A 73 4.03 -0.92 7.32
C ALA A 73 2.81 -1.77 7.68
N SER A 74 2.99 -3.06 7.96
CA SER A 74 1.89 -3.95 8.36
C SER A 74 1.22 -3.48 9.66
N ALA A 75 1.98 -2.91 10.60
CA ALA A 75 1.44 -2.36 11.85
C ALA A 75 0.66 -1.05 11.61
N THR A 76 1.15 -0.20 10.71
CA THR A 76 0.47 1.03 10.27
C THR A 76 -0.85 0.69 9.58
N LEU A 77 -0.86 -0.28 8.66
CA LEU A 77 -2.05 -0.75 7.95
C LEU A 77 -3.06 -1.42 8.89
N ALA A 78 -2.60 -2.17 9.90
CA ALA A 78 -3.47 -2.71 10.95
C ALA A 78 -4.14 -1.59 11.77
N THR A 79 -3.46 -0.46 11.97
CA THR A 79 -4.01 0.72 12.64
C THR A 79 -5.09 1.37 11.79
N VAL A 80 -4.83 1.57 10.49
CA VAL A 80 -5.82 2.05 9.51
C VAL A 80 -7.06 1.17 9.56
N ASN A 81 -6.89 -0.15 9.41
CA ASN A 81 -7.98 -1.13 9.49
C ASN A 81 -8.76 -1.06 10.81
N GLY A 82 -8.07 -0.84 11.92
CA GLY A 82 -8.70 -0.63 13.22
C GLY A 82 -9.54 0.64 13.31
N MET A 83 -9.14 1.72 12.63
CA MET A 83 -9.89 2.98 12.56
C MET A 83 -11.14 2.83 11.68
N VAL A 84 -11.00 2.24 10.48
CA VAL A 84 -12.15 1.98 9.59
C VAL A 84 -13.12 0.92 10.14
N ALA A 85 -12.66 -0.03 10.93
CA ALA A 85 -13.55 -1.01 11.56
C ALA A 85 -14.38 -0.43 12.72
N LYS A 86 -13.90 0.65 13.35
CA LYS A 86 -14.58 1.32 14.48
C LYS A 86 -15.64 2.32 14.04
N THR A 87 -15.60 2.80 12.80
CA THR A 87 -16.64 3.67 12.24
C THR A 87 -17.91 2.88 11.95
N LYS A 88 -19.02 3.32 12.54
CA LYS A 88 -20.28 2.61 12.68
C LYS A 88 -21.35 3.17 11.76
#